data_AF-A0A535HBB2-F1
#
_entry.id   AF-A0A535HBB2-F1
#
_cell.length_a   1.000
_cell.length_b   1.000
_cell.length_c   1.000
_cell.angle_alpha   90.00
_cell.angle_beta   90.00
_cell.angle_gamma   90.00
#
_symmetry.space_group_name_H-M   'P 1'
#
loop_
_entity.id
_entity.type
_entity.pdbx_description
1 polymer ?
#
loop_
_entity_poly.entity_id
_entity_poly.type
_entity_poly.pdbx_seq_one_letter_code
_entity_poly.pdbx_strand_id
1 'polypeptide(L)'
;MRLSRRARATLIVVAGIAALSASVPSENVPAAAAATCTPSVGPGIAPPASVPSGLPGFHAAWYGQSGYPTLCAGQVSLAVVAYYNSGSLGWQIAPYTAAYLGTWNPEPGQDQRSLIGGDGTHGSPNTRWTGYNRPATLPVISGKLGPNTYVGPNQVAWFQFTVKAPEIPGTYRLYIRPLIEEVQWMEDFGVYWQVTVLPGVDPAQRVTVDSVNLPAETFVAGGASFHFDRNDYFEYGDWRISYDQFTYVLSSGDVVDVHYEPITSAMSRFNVVADVGFAPPTLTWHIGNYDGGTTTNDVRLEFAEPASQRGQEYAVERAPVTPGTSTCTVTSGPYASPVLNDVRVGSAANPFIDYDVPSGSYCYRAGAHNQAANATAFGYSTPVTMPSSP
;
A
#
# COMPACT_ATOMS: atom_id res chain seq x y z
N MET A 1 -8.18 -88.59 -33.90
CA MET A 1 -8.94 -87.44 -34.45
C MET A 1 -8.59 -86.21 -33.61
N ARG A 2 -7.48 -85.53 -33.92
CA ARG A 2 -7.38 -84.13 -34.38
C ARG A 2 -8.06 -83.07 -33.49
N LEU A 3 -7.25 -82.06 -33.12
CA LEU A 3 -7.49 -80.61 -32.91
C LEU A 3 -6.87 -80.13 -31.57
N SER A 4 -5.59 -79.73 -31.53
CA SER A 4 -5.06 -78.39 -31.85
C SER A 4 -5.69 -77.24 -31.03
N ARG A 5 -4.89 -76.59 -30.16
CA ARG A 5 -4.91 -75.13 -29.99
C ARG A 5 -3.56 -74.64 -29.45
N ARG A 6 -3.05 -73.63 -30.16
CA ARG A 6 -1.70 -73.08 -30.14
C ARG A 6 -1.47 -72.22 -28.89
N ALA A 7 -0.32 -72.38 -28.24
CA ALA A 7 0.21 -71.41 -27.30
C ALA A 7 0.59 -70.13 -28.05
N ARG A 8 -0.03 -68.99 -27.70
CA ARG A 8 0.41 -67.67 -28.14
C ARG A 8 1.40 -67.15 -27.09
N ALA A 9 2.66 -67.05 -27.47
CA ALA A 9 3.66 -66.27 -26.74
C ALA A 9 3.40 -64.79 -27.02
N THR A 10 3.07 -64.03 -25.97
CA THR A 10 2.92 -62.57 -26.05
C THR A 10 4.28 -61.94 -25.78
N LEU A 11 4.86 -61.35 -26.81
CA LEU A 11 6.07 -60.54 -26.76
C LEU A 11 5.72 -59.19 -26.10
N ILE A 12 6.22 -58.91 -24.91
CA ILE A 12 6.11 -57.57 -24.28
C ILE A 12 7.26 -56.73 -24.83
N VAL A 13 6.92 -55.78 -25.71
CA VAL A 13 7.84 -54.72 -26.14
C VAL A 13 7.86 -53.67 -25.03
N VAL A 14 8.98 -53.55 -24.33
CA VAL A 14 9.25 -52.43 -23.41
C VAL A 14 9.63 -51.22 -24.28
N ALA A 15 8.66 -50.34 -24.54
CA ALA A 15 8.93 -49.04 -25.13
C ALA A 15 9.52 -48.14 -24.04
N GLY A 16 10.81 -47.79 -24.17
CA GLY A 16 11.45 -46.80 -23.33
C GLY A 16 10.80 -45.44 -23.54
N ILE A 17 10.19 -44.90 -22.48
CA ILE A 17 9.69 -43.52 -22.45
C ILE A 17 10.91 -42.64 -22.19
N ALA A 18 11.48 -42.07 -23.26
CA ALA A 18 12.38 -40.94 -23.13
C ALA A 18 11.57 -39.75 -22.63
N ALA A 19 11.83 -39.30 -21.40
CA ALA A 19 11.29 -38.05 -20.89
C ALA A 19 11.92 -36.90 -21.68
N LEU A 20 11.24 -36.44 -22.73
CA LEU A 20 11.52 -35.14 -23.33
C LEU A 20 11.13 -34.07 -22.30
N SER A 21 12.12 -33.43 -21.71
CA SER A 21 11.98 -32.16 -21.01
C SER A 21 11.55 -31.11 -22.05
N ALA A 22 10.24 -30.98 -22.25
CA ALA A 22 9.67 -29.85 -22.94
C ALA A 22 9.88 -28.62 -22.03
N SER A 23 10.85 -27.78 -22.39
CA SER A 23 10.92 -26.42 -21.88
C SER A 23 9.62 -25.72 -22.27
N VAL A 24 8.75 -25.48 -21.30
CA VAL A 24 7.56 -24.65 -21.50
C VAL A 24 8.08 -23.26 -21.87
N PRO A 25 7.77 -22.71 -23.06
CA PRO A 25 8.09 -21.33 -23.33
C PRO A 25 7.37 -20.49 -22.27
N SER A 26 8.13 -19.65 -21.58
CA SER A 26 7.55 -18.64 -20.70
C SER A 26 6.57 -17.83 -21.55
N GLU A 27 5.28 -18.01 -21.34
CA GLU A 27 4.29 -17.08 -21.88
C GLU A 27 4.65 -15.73 -21.27
N ASN A 28 5.21 -14.85 -22.09
CA ASN A 28 5.20 -13.42 -21.81
C ASN A 28 3.73 -13.05 -21.71
N VAL A 29 3.18 -13.12 -20.49
CA VAL A 29 1.94 -12.45 -20.16
C VAL A 29 2.18 -11.00 -20.55
N PRO A 30 1.46 -10.45 -21.55
CA PRO A 30 1.63 -9.06 -21.88
C PRO A 30 1.33 -8.28 -20.61
N ALA A 31 2.31 -7.51 -20.13
CA ALA A 31 2.10 -6.55 -19.07
C ALA A 31 0.85 -5.76 -19.46
N ALA A 32 -0.24 -5.94 -18.71
CA ALA A 32 -1.48 -5.23 -18.93
C ALA A 32 -1.11 -3.74 -18.94
N ALA A 33 -1.33 -3.07 -20.07
CA ALA A 33 -1.01 -1.66 -20.21
C ALA A 33 -1.66 -0.90 -19.04
N ALA A 34 -0.81 -0.30 -18.20
CA ALA A 34 -1.22 0.47 -17.04
C ALA A 34 -2.24 1.53 -17.47
N ALA A 35 -3.47 1.45 -16.95
CA ALA A 35 -4.50 2.45 -17.21
C ALA A 35 -4.14 3.74 -16.48
N THR A 36 -3.49 4.68 -17.19
CA THR A 36 -3.08 6.00 -16.70
C THR A 36 -4.29 6.73 -16.10
N CYS A 37 -4.21 7.19 -14.84
CA CYS A 37 -5.19 8.12 -14.27
C CYS A 37 -5.29 9.32 -15.21
N THR A 38 -6.40 9.36 -15.93
CA THR A 38 -6.67 10.39 -16.90
C THR A 38 -7.77 11.25 -16.31
N PRO A 39 -7.44 12.45 -15.80
CA PRO A 39 -8.45 13.30 -15.22
C PRO A 39 -9.38 13.83 -16.31
N SER A 40 -10.63 14.03 -15.94
CA SER A 40 -11.65 14.57 -16.84
C SER A 40 -12.62 15.42 -16.05
N VAL A 41 -13.30 16.34 -16.74
CA VAL A 41 -14.43 17.07 -16.19
C VAL A 41 -15.63 16.68 -17.01
N GLY A 42 -16.69 16.21 -16.35
CA GLY A 42 -17.94 15.87 -17.00
C GLY A 42 -18.59 17.08 -17.69
N PRO A 43 -19.67 16.85 -18.45
CA PRO A 43 -20.41 17.94 -19.07
C PRO A 43 -20.98 18.91 -18.02
N GLY A 44 -21.03 20.19 -18.36
CA GLY A 44 -21.71 21.20 -17.55
C GLY A 44 -23.21 20.94 -17.46
N ILE A 45 -23.82 21.42 -16.37
CA ILE A 45 -25.26 21.34 -16.13
C ILE A 45 -25.89 22.68 -16.54
N ALA A 46 -26.77 22.64 -17.54
CA ALA A 46 -27.39 23.82 -18.13
C ALA A 46 -28.44 24.46 -17.19
N PRO A 47 -28.65 25.80 -17.27
CA PRO A 47 -29.69 26.48 -16.50
C PRO A 47 -31.10 25.93 -16.81
N PRO A 48 -32.06 26.08 -15.89
CA PRO A 48 -33.44 25.72 -16.15
C PRO A 48 -34.06 26.68 -17.18
N ALA A 49 -35.12 26.23 -17.88
CA ALA A 49 -35.77 27.02 -18.93
C ALA A 49 -36.40 28.33 -18.40
N SER A 50 -36.76 28.37 -17.12
CA SER A 50 -37.29 29.54 -16.44
C SER A 50 -36.80 29.57 -14.99
N VAL A 51 -36.52 30.77 -14.49
CA VAL A 51 -36.18 31.02 -13.08
C VAL A 51 -37.19 32.00 -12.46
N PRO A 52 -37.48 31.88 -11.15
CA PRO A 52 -38.26 32.88 -10.42
C PRO A 52 -37.62 34.26 -10.48
N SER A 53 -38.43 35.32 -10.39
CA SER A 53 -37.98 36.71 -10.43
C SER A 53 -38.94 37.60 -9.63
N GLY A 54 -38.44 38.72 -9.10
CA GLY A 54 -39.23 39.73 -8.42
C GLY A 54 -39.60 39.39 -6.97
N LEU A 55 -38.91 38.43 -6.35
CA LEU A 55 -39.14 38.06 -4.94
C LEU A 55 -38.68 39.19 -4.00
N PRO A 56 -39.48 39.61 -3.01
CA PRO A 56 -39.08 40.69 -2.11
C PRO A 56 -37.88 40.33 -1.22
N GLY A 57 -36.75 41.01 -1.40
CA GLY A 57 -35.52 40.80 -0.60
C GLY A 57 -34.37 40.20 -1.39
N PHE A 58 -33.45 39.52 -0.68
CA PHE A 58 -32.35 38.77 -1.28
C PHE A 58 -32.80 37.35 -1.61
N HIS A 59 -32.78 37.01 -2.90
CA HIS A 59 -33.16 35.68 -3.38
C HIS A 59 -32.26 35.26 -4.53
N ALA A 60 -31.95 33.97 -4.58
CA ALA A 60 -31.17 33.37 -5.66
C ALA A 60 -32.00 32.29 -6.36
N ALA A 61 -31.73 32.07 -7.64
CA ALA A 61 -32.16 30.90 -8.37
C ALA A 61 -30.95 30.24 -9.02
N TRP A 62 -30.81 28.92 -8.90
CA TRP A 62 -29.72 28.20 -9.58
C TRP A 62 -29.81 28.38 -11.10
N TYR A 63 -28.67 28.69 -11.74
CA TYR A 63 -28.58 29.06 -13.16
C TYR A 63 -27.45 28.31 -13.89
N GLY A 64 -27.21 27.06 -13.51
CA GLY A 64 -26.22 26.19 -14.15
C GLY A 64 -24.91 26.06 -13.36
N GLN A 65 -24.10 25.05 -13.72
CA GLN A 65 -22.78 24.80 -13.11
C GLN A 65 -21.87 24.00 -14.04
N SER A 66 -20.57 23.98 -13.75
CA SER A 66 -19.61 23.08 -14.40
C SER A 66 -19.93 21.62 -14.04
N GLY A 67 -19.42 20.70 -14.86
CA GLY A 67 -19.58 19.27 -14.61
C GLY A 67 -18.76 18.76 -13.45
N TYR A 68 -19.00 17.50 -13.11
CA TYR A 68 -18.33 16.81 -12.01
C TYR A 68 -16.96 16.27 -12.45
N PRO A 69 -15.88 16.57 -11.71
CA PRO A 69 -14.56 16.14 -12.10
C PRO A 69 -14.28 14.70 -11.64
N THR A 70 -13.56 13.99 -12.49
CA THR A 70 -12.80 12.79 -12.16
C THR A 70 -11.32 13.19 -12.11
N LEU A 71 -10.69 13.04 -10.95
CA LEU A 71 -9.36 13.57 -10.65
C LEU A 71 -8.42 12.47 -10.19
N CYS A 72 -7.13 12.67 -10.42
CA CYS A 72 -6.09 11.89 -9.74
C CYS A 72 -5.92 12.40 -8.31
N ALA A 73 -5.42 11.53 -7.44
CA ALA A 73 -5.04 11.89 -6.08
C ALA A 73 -4.21 13.19 -6.05
N GLY A 74 -4.52 14.09 -5.11
CA GLY A 74 -3.84 15.38 -4.96
C GLY A 74 -4.15 16.46 -6.01
N GLN A 75 -4.81 16.12 -7.13
CA GLN A 75 -5.08 17.06 -8.21
C GLN A 75 -6.12 18.13 -7.81
N VAL A 76 -5.94 19.34 -8.32
CA VAL A 76 -6.88 20.46 -8.16
C VAL A 76 -7.75 20.62 -9.41
N SER A 77 -9.02 20.95 -9.21
CA SER A 77 -9.97 21.27 -10.29
C SER A 77 -10.78 22.53 -9.99
N LEU A 78 -11.16 23.25 -11.04
CA LEU A 78 -12.01 24.43 -10.95
C LEU A 78 -13.49 24.03 -11.00
N ALA A 79 -14.26 24.49 -10.02
CA ALA A 79 -15.70 24.39 -9.95
C ALA A 79 -16.32 25.76 -10.22
N VAL A 80 -17.40 25.78 -11.01
CA VAL A 80 -18.14 27.00 -11.35
C VAL A 80 -19.63 26.80 -11.15
N VAL A 81 -20.30 27.66 -10.39
CA VAL A 81 -21.79 27.71 -10.28
C VAL A 81 -22.29 29.09 -10.66
N ALA A 82 -23.40 29.14 -11.38
CA ALA A 82 -24.12 30.37 -11.66
C ALA A 82 -25.40 30.46 -10.83
N TYR A 83 -25.67 31.65 -10.29
CA TYR A 83 -26.93 31.98 -9.65
C TYR A 83 -27.53 33.24 -10.29
N TYR A 84 -28.81 33.20 -10.56
CA TYR A 84 -29.63 34.33 -10.98
C TYR A 84 -30.17 35.05 -9.74
N ASN A 85 -30.07 36.38 -9.70
CA ASN A 85 -30.70 37.17 -8.66
C ASN A 85 -32.21 37.26 -8.95
N SER A 86 -32.97 36.38 -8.29
CA SER A 86 -34.43 36.31 -8.36
C SER A 86 -35.12 37.31 -7.43
N GLY A 87 -34.34 38.02 -6.61
CA GLY A 87 -34.82 38.97 -5.61
C GLY A 87 -35.02 40.38 -6.15
N SER A 88 -35.54 41.24 -5.27
CA SER A 88 -35.71 42.68 -5.51
C SER A 88 -34.50 43.51 -5.06
N LEU A 89 -33.59 42.92 -4.28
CA LEU A 89 -32.36 43.57 -3.80
C LEU A 89 -31.13 43.05 -4.54
N GLY A 90 -30.21 43.95 -4.90
CA GLY A 90 -28.97 43.57 -5.56
C GLY A 90 -27.88 43.12 -4.59
N TRP A 91 -27.00 42.25 -5.07
CA TRP A 91 -25.84 41.77 -4.32
C TRP A 91 -24.63 42.66 -4.63
N GLN A 92 -23.94 43.16 -3.61
CA GLN A 92 -22.79 44.06 -3.77
C GLN A 92 -21.65 43.63 -2.85
N ILE A 93 -20.39 43.89 -3.25
CA ILE A 93 -19.25 43.73 -2.35
C ILE A 93 -19.27 44.85 -1.28
N ALA A 94 -20.16 44.72 -0.31
CA ALA A 94 -20.34 45.60 0.83
C ALA A 94 -20.95 44.82 2.01
N PRO A 95 -20.77 45.29 3.27
CA PRO A 95 -21.36 44.65 4.45
C PRO A 95 -22.85 44.38 4.25
N TYR A 96 -23.31 43.21 4.70
CA TYR A 96 -24.73 42.80 4.69
C TYR A 96 -25.40 42.72 3.31
N THR A 97 -24.64 42.81 2.22
CA THR A 97 -25.17 42.72 0.85
C THR A 97 -24.35 41.79 -0.04
N ALA A 98 -23.20 41.32 0.47
CA ALA A 98 -22.31 40.46 -0.26
C ALA A 98 -22.80 39.01 -0.28
N ALA A 99 -22.99 38.46 -1.48
CA ALA A 99 -23.33 37.05 -1.64
C ALA A 99 -22.09 36.17 -1.54
N TYR A 100 -22.22 35.06 -0.82
CA TYR A 100 -21.21 34.02 -0.65
C TYR A 100 -21.81 32.66 -1.01
N LEU A 101 -20.93 31.69 -1.18
CA LEU A 101 -21.26 30.27 -1.06
C LEU A 101 -20.83 29.81 0.33
N GLY A 102 -21.66 29.00 0.98
CA GLY A 102 -21.32 28.31 2.22
C GLY A 102 -21.49 26.81 2.09
N THR A 103 -20.72 26.04 2.87
CA THR A 103 -20.90 24.58 2.96
C THR A 103 -22.25 24.23 3.56
N TRP A 104 -22.87 23.15 3.08
CA TRP A 104 -24.24 22.80 3.38
C TRP A 104 -24.45 21.30 3.66
N ASN A 105 -25.66 20.96 4.09
CA ASN A 105 -26.12 19.59 4.33
C ASN A 105 -26.38 18.85 2.99
N PRO A 106 -26.33 17.50 2.97
CA PRO A 106 -25.94 16.62 4.07
C PRO A 106 -24.43 16.55 4.34
N GLU A 107 -23.58 16.86 3.36
CA GLU A 107 -22.13 16.70 3.44
C GLU A 107 -21.42 17.95 2.90
N PRO A 108 -20.53 18.62 3.63
CA PRO A 108 -20.03 18.26 4.97
C PRO A 108 -20.96 18.63 6.13
N GLY A 109 -22.10 19.25 5.84
CA GLY A 109 -22.99 19.85 6.83
C GLY A 109 -22.91 21.38 6.79
N GLN A 110 -23.94 22.04 7.31
CA GLN A 110 -23.98 23.51 7.36
C GLN A 110 -22.79 24.08 8.14
N ASP A 111 -22.04 24.98 7.48
CA ASP A 111 -20.86 25.65 8.03
C ASP A 111 -19.74 24.70 8.49
N GLN A 112 -19.73 23.44 8.04
CA GLN A 112 -18.70 22.46 8.36
C GLN A 112 -17.53 22.49 7.38
N ARG A 113 -16.38 21.99 7.82
CA ARG A 113 -15.18 21.81 6.98
C ARG A 113 -15.42 20.75 5.90
N SER A 114 -14.94 20.98 4.69
CA SER A 114 -14.96 19.99 3.61
C SER A 114 -13.67 19.18 3.56
N LEU A 115 -13.77 17.92 3.12
CA LEU A 115 -12.59 17.08 2.82
C LEU A 115 -11.89 17.48 1.51
N ILE A 116 -12.55 18.26 0.65
CA ILE A 116 -12.08 18.55 -0.71
C ILE A 116 -11.82 20.03 -0.98
N GLY A 117 -11.89 20.89 0.04
CA GLY A 117 -11.55 22.30 -0.09
C GLY A 117 -11.71 23.11 1.19
N GLY A 118 -11.12 24.30 1.20
CA GLY A 118 -11.05 25.20 2.34
C GLY A 118 -9.93 26.24 2.19
N ASP A 119 -9.58 26.87 3.30
CA ASP A 119 -8.53 27.89 3.40
C ASP A 119 -7.25 27.37 4.09
N GLY A 120 -7.23 26.09 4.47
CA GLY A 120 -6.13 25.48 5.24
C GLY A 120 -6.30 25.56 6.76
N THR A 121 -7.35 26.22 7.26
CA THR A 121 -7.67 26.27 8.69
C THR A 121 -8.65 25.15 9.07
N HIS A 122 -8.77 24.87 10.37
CA HIS A 122 -9.72 23.88 10.92
C HIS A 122 -9.61 22.47 10.30
N GLY A 123 -8.43 22.10 9.78
CA GLY A 123 -8.18 20.81 9.14
C GLY A 123 -8.75 20.67 7.72
N SER A 124 -9.21 21.78 7.11
CA SER A 124 -9.63 21.82 5.71
C SER A 124 -8.41 21.87 4.77
N PRO A 125 -8.49 21.34 3.54
CA PRO A 125 -7.47 21.58 2.52
C PRO A 125 -7.32 23.06 2.19
N ASN A 126 -6.13 23.54 1.84
CA ASN A 126 -5.95 24.90 1.33
C ASN A 126 -6.19 24.94 -0.19
N THR A 127 -7.40 25.31 -0.60
CA THR A 127 -7.82 25.50 -1.99
C THR A 127 -8.18 26.96 -2.29
N ARG A 128 -7.67 27.90 -1.46
CA ARG A 128 -7.91 29.34 -1.56
C ARG A 128 -9.38 29.74 -1.50
N TRP A 129 -10.19 28.98 -0.76
CA TRP A 129 -11.54 29.43 -0.41
C TRP A 129 -11.47 30.70 0.44
N THR A 130 -12.55 31.49 0.47
CA THR A 130 -12.60 32.70 1.30
C THR A 130 -12.66 32.38 2.80
N GLY A 131 -12.93 31.12 3.15
CA GLY A 131 -12.82 30.55 4.49
C GLY A 131 -12.95 29.02 4.43
N TYR A 132 -12.62 28.31 5.51
CA TYR A 132 -12.69 26.83 5.58
C TYR A 132 -14.07 26.26 5.21
N ASN A 133 -15.14 27.05 5.35
CA ASN A 133 -16.53 26.74 5.05
C ASN A 133 -17.18 27.73 4.06
N ARG A 134 -16.38 28.55 3.36
CA ARG A 134 -16.83 29.57 2.40
C ARG A 134 -16.13 29.39 1.05
N PRO A 135 -16.65 28.53 0.14
CA PRO A 135 -16.00 28.25 -1.13
C PRO A 135 -15.66 29.49 -1.97
N ALA A 136 -16.58 30.45 -2.04
CA ALA A 136 -16.40 31.66 -2.82
C ALA A 136 -17.28 32.80 -2.29
N THR A 137 -16.94 34.02 -2.70
CA THR A 137 -17.77 35.22 -2.56
C THR A 137 -18.25 35.70 -3.94
N LEU A 138 -19.01 36.80 -3.98
CA LEU A 138 -19.56 37.48 -5.16
C LEU A 138 -18.62 37.42 -6.37
N PRO A 139 -19.21 37.31 -7.57
CA PRO A 139 -18.56 36.73 -8.73
C PRO A 139 -17.35 37.52 -9.21
N VAL A 140 -16.41 36.78 -9.79
CA VAL A 140 -15.41 37.31 -10.71
C VAL A 140 -16.05 37.34 -12.10
N ILE A 141 -16.60 38.48 -12.53
CA ILE A 141 -17.01 38.64 -13.94
C ILE A 141 -15.73 38.81 -14.76
N SER A 142 -15.32 37.77 -15.51
CA SER A 142 -14.27 37.80 -16.56
C SER A 142 -13.22 38.91 -16.42
N GLY A 143 -12.46 38.90 -15.33
CA GLY A 143 -11.32 39.81 -15.11
C GLY A 143 -11.62 41.18 -14.46
N LYS A 144 -12.86 41.49 -14.08
CA LYS A 144 -13.19 42.66 -13.24
C LYS A 144 -13.46 42.25 -11.80
N LEU A 145 -12.40 42.03 -11.03
CA LEU A 145 -12.44 42.17 -9.57
C LEU A 145 -12.28 43.66 -9.26
N GLY A 146 -13.39 44.39 -9.17
CA GLY A 146 -13.39 45.80 -8.77
C GLY A 146 -14.39 46.05 -7.66
N PRO A 147 -14.19 47.11 -6.84
CA PRO A 147 -15.10 47.51 -5.75
C PRO A 147 -16.52 47.88 -6.21
N ASN A 148 -16.77 47.93 -7.53
CA ASN A 148 -18.07 48.24 -8.13
C ASN A 148 -18.81 46.98 -8.61
N THR A 149 -18.47 45.79 -8.12
CA THR A 149 -19.17 44.56 -8.49
C THR A 149 -20.55 44.54 -7.84
N TYR A 150 -21.59 44.61 -8.69
CA TYR A 150 -22.99 44.63 -8.32
C TYR A 150 -23.77 43.68 -9.22
N VAL A 151 -24.58 42.82 -8.62
CA VAL A 151 -25.50 41.89 -9.30
C VAL A 151 -26.91 42.30 -8.95
N GLY A 152 -27.52 43.10 -9.81
CA GLY A 152 -28.89 43.58 -9.63
C GLY A 152 -29.95 42.51 -9.84
N PRO A 153 -31.22 42.82 -9.51
CA PRO A 153 -32.35 41.98 -9.88
C PRO A 153 -32.30 41.58 -11.34
N ASN A 154 -32.58 40.31 -11.60
CA ASN A 154 -32.60 39.71 -12.93
C ASN A 154 -31.23 39.55 -13.61
N GLN A 155 -30.13 39.64 -12.86
CA GLN A 155 -28.78 39.40 -13.36
C GLN A 155 -28.22 38.07 -12.88
N VAL A 156 -27.26 37.52 -13.63
CA VAL A 156 -26.58 36.26 -13.31
C VAL A 156 -25.19 36.54 -12.72
N ALA A 157 -24.88 35.87 -11.62
CA ALA A 157 -23.57 35.84 -10.97
C ALA A 157 -22.89 34.49 -11.19
N TRP A 158 -21.58 34.49 -11.41
CA TRP A 158 -20.74 33.29 -11.57
C TRP A 158 -19.74 33.17 -10.43
N PHE A 159 -19.89 32.14 -9.60
CA PHE A 159 -18.99 31.85 -8.50
C PHE A 159 -17.98 30.78 -8.94
N GLN A 160 -16.71 31.03 -8.64
CA GLN A 160 -15.60 30.15 -8.98
C GLN A 160 -14.84 29.77 -7.71
N PHE A 161 -14.59 28.48 -7.53
CA PHE A 161 -13.79 27.96 -6.43
C PHE A 161 -13.03 26.72 -6.89
N THR A 162 -11.96 26.37 -6.18
CA THR A 162 -11.21 25.15 -6.51
C THR A 162 -11.49 24.04 -5.51
N VAL A 163 -11.45 22.79 -5.96
CA VAL A 163 -11.50 21.60 -5.11
C VAL A 163 -10.20 20.81 -5.32
N LYS A 164 -9.72 20.16 -4.27
CA LYS A 164 -8.56 19.26 -4.32
C LYS A 164 -9.02 17.84 -4.05
N ALA A 165 -8.61 16.90 -4.91
CA ALA A 165 -8.81 15.48 -4.70
C ALA A 165 -8.06 15.01 -3.45
N PRO A 166 -8.73 14.34 -2.49
CA PRO A 166 -8.06 13.62 -1.42
C PRO A 166 -7.14 12.54 -1.96
N GLU A 167 -6.23 12.05 -1.11
CA GLU A 167 -5.31 10.97 -1.50
C GLU A 167 -5.99 9.60 -1.53
N ILE A 168 -7.07 9.44 -0.75
CA ILE A 168 -7.86 8.20 -0.75
C ILE A 168 -8.77 8.20 -1.99
N PRO A 169 -8.72 7.16 -2.84
CA PRO A 169 -9.65 7.04 -3.96
C PRO A 169 -11.09 6.88 -3.48
N GLY A 170 -12.03 7.42 -4.23
CA GLY A 170 -13.45 7.36 -3.87
C GLY A 170 -14.26 8.50 -4.41
N THR A 171 -15.51 8.61 -3.94
CA THR A 171 -16.41 9.69 -4.32
C THR A 171 -16.61 10.63 -3.14
N TYR A 172 -16.27 11.90 -3.33
CA TYR A 172 -16.42 12.95 -2.34
C TYR A 172 -17.49 13.94 -2.80
N ARG A 173 -18.30 14.41 -1.85
CA ARG A 173 -19.34 15.40 -2.13
C ARG A 173 -19.08 16.69 -1.37
N LEU A 174 -19.48 17.78 -1.99
CA LEU A 174 -19.52 19.10 -1.39
C LEU A 174 -20.86 19.72 -1.74
N TYR A 175 -21.77 19.77 -0.77
CA TYR A 175 -23.01 20.53 -0.89
C TYR A 175 -22.75 21.98 -0.51
N ILE A 176 -23.35 22.88 -1.29
CA ILE A 176 -23.22 24.32 -1.11
C ILE A 176 -24.59 24.98 -1.14
N ARG A 177 -24.70 26.12 -0.45
CA ARG A 177 -25.88 26.96 -0.49
C ARG A 177 -25.47 28.43 -0.55
N PRO A 178 -26.14 29.25 -1.38
CA PRO A 178 -25.83 30.67 -1.46
C PRO A 178 -26.37 31.40 -0.23
N LEU A 179 -25.65 32.41 0.24
CA LEU A 179 -26.05 33.24 1.38
C LEU A 179 -25.63 34.70 1.16
N ILE A 180 -26.31 35.62 1.84
CA ILE A 180 -25.77 36.95 2.13
C ILE A 180 -25.13 36.86 3.50
N GLU A 181 -23.81 37.07 3.56
CA GLU A 181 -23.02 36.89 4.79
C GLU A 181 -23.60 37.76 5.92
N GLU A 182 -23.72 37.17 7.11
CA GLU A 182 -24.31 37.80 8.30
C GLU A 182 -25.80 38.20 8.20
N VAL A 183 -26.49 37.90 7.09
CA VAL A 183 -27.89 38.29 6.90
C VAL A 183 -28.81 37.08 6.76
N GLN A 184 -28.62 36.27 5.72
CA GLN A 184 -29.51 35.13 5.46
C GLN A 184 -28.88 34.09 4.54
N TRP A 185 -29.22 32.83 4.75
CA TRP A 185 -29.10 31.80 3.71
C TRP A 185 -30.24 31.98 2.70
N MET A 186 -29.91 32.05 1.40
CA MET A 186 -30.89 32.11 0.31
C MET A 186 -31.39 30.70 0.00
N GLU A 187 -32.15 30.50 -1.07
CA GLU A 187 -32.78 29.23 -1.42
C GLU A 187 -31.79 28.05 -1.52
N ASP A 188 -32.24 26.87 -1.09
CA ASP A 188 -31.51 25.61 -1.25
C ASP A 188 -32.03 24.87 -2.50
N PHE A 189 -31.14 24.66 -3.47
CA PHE A 189 -31.45 23.91 -4.69
C PHE A 189 -30.77 22.53 -4.71
N GLY A 190 -30.24 22.06 -3.58
CA GLY A 190 -29.48 20.82 -3.49
C GLY A 190 -28.22 20.85 -4.35
N VAL A 191 -27.59 22.03 -4.50
CA VAL A 191 -26.41 22.22 -5.34
C VAL A 191 -25.21 21.55 -4.70
N TYR A 192 -24.54 20.69 -5.46
CA TYR A 192 -23.34 20.00 -4.98
C TYR A 192 -22.33 19.77 -6.08
N TRP A 193 -21.10 19.48 -5.66
CA TRP A 193 -20.08 18.84 -6.48
C TRP A 193 -19.87 17.39 -6.06
N GLN A 194 -19.82 16.50 -7.04
CA GLN A 194 -19.29 15.15 -6.87
C GLN A 194 -17.89 15.10 -7.47
N VAL A 195 -16.89 14.79 -6.65
CA VAL A 195 -15.51 14.57 -7.10
C VAL A 195 -15.23 13.08 -7.04
N THR A 196 -14.92 12.49 -8.19
CA THR A 196 -14.46 11.10 -8.25
C THR A 196 -12.95 11.11 -8.24
N VAL A 197 -12.33 10.60 -7.18
CA VAL A 197 -10.89 10.41 -7.10
C VAL A 197 -10.58 9.02 -7.61
N LEU A 198 -9.87 8.97 -8.74
CA LEU A 198 -9.32 7.74 -9.26
C LEU A 198 -8.18 7.27 -8.36
N PRO A 199 -7.93 5.95 -8.30
CA PRO A 199 -6.64 5.45 -7.82
C PRO A 199 -5.52 6.24 -8.49
N GLY A 200 -4.60 6.80 -7.70
CA GLY A 200 -3.37 7.33 -8.27
C GLY A 200 -2.71 6.23 -9.08
N VAL A 201 -2.41 6.49 -10.35
CA VAL A 201 -1.55 5.55 -11.09
C VAL A 201 -0.13 5.76 -10.65
N ASP A 202 0.34 4.85 -9.82
CA ASP A 202 1.08 3.75 -10.42
C ASP A 202 0.19 2.50 -10.22
N PRO A 203 -0.08 1.59 -11.17
CA PRO A 203 -0.44 0.25 -10.72
C PRO A 203 0.66 -0.19 -9.74
N ALA A 204 0.30 -0.75 -8.59
CA ALA A 204 1.29 -1.29 -7.68
C ALA A 204 2.33 -2.07 -8.49
N GLN A 205 3.56 -1.57 -8.54
CA GLN A 205 4.64 -2.32 -9.16
C GLN A 205 4.81 -3.54 -8.28
N ARG A 206 4.42 -4.70 -8.79
CA ARG A 206 4.70 -5.96 -8.12
C ARG A 206 6.19 -6.24 -8.27
N VAL A 207 6.90 -6.15 -7.15
CA VAL A 207 8.35 -6.36 -7.10
C VAL A 207 8.67 -7.52 -6.18
N THR A 208 9.78 -8.20 -6.46
CA THR A 208 10.41 -9.13 -5.52
C THR A 208 11.55 -8.39 -4.84
N VAL A 209 11.55 -8.37 -3.51
CA VAL A 209 12.58 -7.69 -2.71
C VAL A 209 13.91 -8.41 -2.85
N ASP A 210 14.94 -7.72 -3.35
CA ASP A 210 16.29 -8.27 -3.43
C ASP A 210 17.02 -8.14 -2.10
N SER A 211 16.94 -6.97 -1.46
CA SER A 211 17.59 -6.70 -0.18
C SER A 211 16.89 -5.61 0.61
N VAL A 212 17.03 -5.62 1.94
CA VAL A 212 16.44 -4.63 2.86
C VAL A 212 17.55 -4.00 3.71
N ASN A 213 17.50 -2.68 3.86
CA ASN A 213 18.37 -1.88 4.71
C ASN A 213 17.51 -1.02 5.66
N LEU A 214 17.14 -1.62 6.80
CA LEU A 214 16.27 -0.98 7.80
C LEU A 214 16.85 0.32 8.37
N PRO A 215 18.16 0.45 8.72
CA PRO A 215 18.71 1.71 9.19
C PRO A 215 18.62 2.87 8.19
N ALA A 216 18.63 2.56 6.89
CA ALA A 216 18.45 3.54 5.82
C ALA A 216 17.01 3.64 5.33
N GLU A 217 16.09 2.90 5.95
CA GLU A 217 14.67 2.78 5.60
C GLU A 217 14.45 2.56 4.09
N THR A 218 15.17 1.58 3.55
CA THR A 218 15.15 1.26 2.11
C THR A 218 15.08 -0.23 1.86
N PHE A 219 14.48 -0.60 0.73
CA PHE A 219 14.69 -1.90 0.12
C PHE A 219 15.03 -1.76 -1.37
N VAL A 220 15.73 -2.75 -1.91
CA VAL A 220 16.09 -2.81 -3.33
C VAL A 220 15.27 -3.90 -3.99
N ALA A 221 14.74 -3.64 -5.18
CA ALA A 221 14.09 -4.62 -6.02
C ALA A 221 14.29 -4.32 -7.50
N GLY A 222 14.75 -5.32 -8.28
CA GLY A 222 15.01 -5.15 -9.71
C GLY A 222 16.07 -4.09 -10.03
N GLY A 223 17.00 -3.84 -9.08
CA GLY A 223 18.01 -2.80 -9.18
C GLY A 223 17.53 -1.37 -8.85
N ALA A 224 16.25 -1.18 -8.53
CA ALA A 224 15.71 0.09 -8.04
C ALA A 224 15.68 0.11 -6.51
N SER A 225 15.90 1.28 -5.91
CA SER A 225 15.84 1.50 -4.46
C SER A 225 14.54 2.22 -4.10
N PHE A 226 13.81 1.66 -3.14
CA PHE A 226 12.55 2.18 -2.63
C PHE A 226 12.76 2.61 -1.18
N HIS A 227 12.51 3.88 -0.90
CA HIS A 227 12.49 4.41 0.47
C HIS A 227 11.12 4.18 1.10
N PHE A 228 11.09 3.86 2.39
CA PHE A 228 9.86 3.82 3.17
C PHE A 228 10.04 4.63 4.45
N ASP A 229 9.03 5.33 4.91
CA ASP A 229 9.09 6.13 6.13
C ASP A 229 7.79 6.05 6.94
N ARG A 230 7.73 6.72 8.10
CA ARG A 230 6.56 6.66 9.00
C ARG A 230 5.31 7.34 8.43
N ASN A 231 5.43 8.17 7.41
CA ASN A 231 4.31 8.82 6.75
C ASN A 231 3.69 7.91 5.66
N ASP A 232 4.30 6.78 5.33
CA ASP A 232 3.77 5.86 4.33
C ASP A 232 2.63 4.95 4.82
N TYR A 233 1.98 4.29 3.86
CA TYR A 233 0.91 3.33 4.10
C TYR A 233 1.39 1.89 3.91
N PHE A 234 1.17 1.06 4.93
CA PHE A 234 1.66 -0.32 4.97
C PHE A 234 0.54 -1.33 5.11
N GLU A 235 0.61 -2.40 4.31
CA GLU A 235 -0.33 -3.52 4.31
C GLU A 235 0.36 -4.87 4.23
N TYR A 236 -0.38 -5.89 4.66
CA TYR A 236 -0.06 -7.30 4.54
C TYR A 236 -1.28 -8.04 3.98
N GLY A 237 -1.25 -8.34 2.69
CA GLY A 237 -2.42 -8.83 1.95
C GLY A 237 -3.58 -7.83 2.02
N ASP A 238 -4.62 -8.18 2.76
CA ASP A 238 -5.83 -7.36 2.96
C ASP A 238 -5.81 -6.55 4.27
N TRP A 239 -4.75 -6.69 5.09
CA TRP A 239 -4.68 -6.08 6.41
C TRP A 239 -3.78 -4.85 6.43
N ARG A 240 -4.25 -3.76 7.04
CA ARG A 240 -3.40 -2.62 7.35
C ARG A 240 -2.49 -2.93 8.54
N ILE A 241 -1.20 -2.60 8.41
CA ILE A 241 -0.20 -2.77 9.47
C ILE A 241 0.50 -1.44 9.79
N SER A 242 1.17 -1.36 10.94
CA SER A 242 1.98 -0.19 11.30
C SER A 242 3.36 -0.21 10.62
N TYR A 243 4.06 0.93 10.61
CA TYR A 243 5.46 1.01 10.19
C TYR A 243 6.35 0.00 10.93
N ASP A 244 6.20 -0.11 12.25
CA ASP A 244 7.03 -1.04 13.05
C ASP A 244 6.70 -2.51 12.71
N GLN A 245 5.44 -2.80 12.35
CA GLN A 245 5.06 -4.12 11.84
C GLN A 245 5.59 -4.38 10.43
N PHE A 246 5.55 -3.38 9.54
CA PHE A 246 6.07 -3.51 8.17
C PHE A 246 7.57 -3.78 8.17
N THR A 247 8.34 -2.98 8.90
CA THR A 247 9.79 -3.17 9.07
C THR A 247 10.15 -4.50 9.74
N TYR A 248 9.22 -5.08 10.52
CA TYR A 248 9.39 -6.40 11.11
C TYR A 248 9.14 -7.54 10.12
N VAL A 249 8.19 -7.40 9.21
CA VAL A 249 7.82 -8.46 8.25
C VAL A 249 8.59 -8.40 6.94
N LEU A 250 9.03 -7.21 6.49
CA LEU A 250 9.68 -7.03 5.20
C LEU A 250 11.04 -7.74 5.15
N SER A 251 11.22 -8.59 4.15
CA SER A 251 12.41 -9.43 3.98
C SER A 251 12.78 -9.64 2.50
N SER A 252 14.03 -10.07 2.27
CA SER A 252 14.48 -10.45 0.91
C SER A 252 13.71 -11.69 0.42
N GLY A 253 13.23 -11.62 -0.80
CA GLY A 253 12.39 -12.63 -1.45
C GLY A 253 10.89 -12.34 -1.36
N ASP A 254 10.45 -11.40 -0.53
CA ASP A 254 9.05 -11.01 -0.44
C ASP A 254 8.55 -10.39 -1.74
N VAL A 255 7.28 -10.63 -2.05
CA VAL A 255 6.58 -9.96 -3.13
C VAL A 255 5.79 -8.80 -2.55
N VAL A 256 6.13 -7.59 -2.99
CA VAL A 256 5.51 -6.36 -2.53
C VAL A 256 4.83 -5.67 -3.71
N ASP A 257 3.58 -5.28 -3.52
CA ASP A 257 2.85 -4.39 -4.40
C ASP A 257 3.16 -2.94 -3.98
N VAL A 258 3.93 -2.23 -4.81
CA VAL A 258 4.50 -0.91 -4.47
C VAL A 258 3.86 0.21 -5.27
N HIS A 259 3.28 1.21 -4.59
CA HIS A 259 3.03 2.51 -5.21
C HIS A 259 4.04 3.49 -4.60
N TYR A 260 5.10 3.81 -5.35
CA TYR A 260 6.23 4.56 -4.82
C TYR A 260 6.14 6.03 -5.19
N GLU A 261 6.21 6.90 -4.17
CA GLU A 261 6.31 8.33 -4.35
C GLU A 261 7.73 8.80 -3.96
N PRO A 262 8.54 9.31 -4.89
CA PRO A 262 9.95 9.62 -4.64
C PRO A 262 10.19 10.88 -3.78
N ILE A 263 9.12 11.57 -3.38
CA ILE A 263 9.18 12.80 -2.58
C ILE A 263 8.84 12.45 -1.14
N THR A 264 9.73 12.75 -0.19
CA THR A 264 9.60 12.35 1.22
C THR A 264 8.40 12.93 1.98
N SER A 265 7.70 13.92 1.41
CA SER A 265 6.45 14.43 2.00
C SER A 265 5.19 13.80 1.39
N ALA A 266 5.34 13.05 0.30
CA ALA A 266 4.27 12.27 -0.31
C ALA A 266 4.25 10.87 0.31
N MET A 267 3.07 10.26 0.43
CA MET A 267 2.92 8.94 1.02
C MET A 267 3.07 7.87 -0.06
N SER A 268 4.03 6.98 0.10
CA SER A 268 4.11 5.72 -0.63
C SER A 268 3.16 4.68 -0.03
N ARG A 269 2.82 3.66 -0.82
CA ARG A 269 2.04 2.50 -0.35
C ARG A 269 2.79 1.21 -0.64
N PHE A 270 2.99 0.41 0.40
CA PHE A 270 3.66 -0.89 0.32
C PHE A 270 2.73 -1.97 0.86
N ASN A 271 2.38 -2.94 0.02
CA ASN A 271 1.60 -4.11 0.44
C ASN A 271 2.42 -5.39 0.26
N VAL A 272 2.76 -6.07 1.34
CA VAL A 272 3.39 -7.40 1.29
C VAL A 272 2.31 -8.41 0.89
N VAL A 273 2.36 -8.88 -0.36
CA VAL A 273 1.34 -9.78 -0.94
C VAL A 273 1.77 -11.24 -0.97
N ALA A 274 3.08 -11.50 -0.93
CA ALA A 274 3.61 -12.81 -0.61
C ALA A 274 4.83 -12.65 0.29
N ASP A 275 4.70 -13.11 1.52
CA ASP A 275 5.76 -13.14 2.52
C ASP A 275 6.43 -14.52 2.43
N VAL A 276 7.71 -14.56 2.05
CA VAL A 276 8.49 -15.81 2.01
C VAL A 276 9.05 -16.17 3.38
N GLY A 277 8.84 -15.31 4.38
CA GLY A 277 9.38 -15.39 5.71
C GLY A 277 10.82 -14.89 5.78
N PHE A 278 11.39 -14.95 6.97
CA PHE A 278 12.79 -14.57 7.14
C PHE A 278 13.70 -15.49 6.30
N ALA A 279 14.44 -14.91 5.34
CA ALA A 279 15.57 -15.54 4.66
C ALA A 279 16.42 -16.45 5.59
N PRO A 280 16.86 -17.63 5.11
CA PRO A 280 17.64 -18.55 5.92
C PRO A 280 19.04 -17.98 6.22
N PRO A 281 19.59 -18.19 7.43
CA PRO A 281 20.97 -17.83 7.74
C PRO A 281 21.94 -18.78 7.04
N THR A 282 23.18 -18.36 6.81
CA THR A 282 24.24 -19.33 6.50
C THR A 282 24.87 -19.83 7.80
N LEU A 283 25.11 -21.14 7.88
CA LEU A 283 25.66 -21.81 9.05
C LEU A 283 27.08 -22.31 8.80
N THR A 284 28.01 -21.88 9.63
CA THR A 284 29.33 -22.51 9.79
C THR A 284 29.41 -23.17 11.15
N TRP A 285 30.29 -24.16 11.29
CA TRP A 285 30.42 -24.92 12.52
C TRP A 285 31.87 -25.23 12.84
N HIS A 286 32.15 -25.34 14.14
CA HIS A 286 33.44 -25.73 14.68
C HIS A 286 33.26 -26.76 15.78
N ILE A 287 34.04 -27.85 15.71
CA ILE A 287 34.14 -28.82 16.82
C ILE A 287 35.21 -28.32 17.78
N GLY A 288 34.89 -28.35 19.07
CA GLY A 288 35.80 -27.91 20.12
C GLY A 288 35.40 -28.41 21.49
N ASN A 289 35.99 -27.78 22.50
CA ASN A 289 35.62 -27.89 23.90
C ASN A 289 35.21 -26.48 24.33
N TYR A 290 33.93 -26.29 24.59
CA TYR A 290 33.27 -25.03 24.88
C TYR A 290 32.58 -25.03 26.25
N ASP A 291 32.54 -26.17 26.95
CA ASP A 291 32.05 -26.30 28.33
C ASP A 291 33.17 -26.28 29.39
N GLY A 292 34.44 -26.34 28.97
CA GLY A 292 35.60 -26.36 29.87
C GLY A 292 35.95 -27.77 30.38
N GLY A 293 35.41 -28.82 29.77
CA GLY A 293 35.71 -30.22 30.05
C GLY A 293 37.07 -30.67 29.55
N THR A 294 37.26 -31.97 29.32
CA THR A 294 38.53 -32.54 28.80
C THR A 294 38.42 -33.13 27.40
N THR A 295 37.20 -33.21 26.87
CA THR A 295 36.88 -33.81 25.57
C THR A 295 36.52 -32.73 24.55
N THR A 296 36.86 -32.95 23.28
CA THR A 296 36.39 -32.12 22.17
C THR A 296 35.11 -32.73 21.60
N ASN A 297 34.01 -32.52 22.30
CA ASN A 297 32.71 -33.09 21.98
C ASN A 297 31.61 -32.03 21.83
N ASP A 298 31.97 -30.76 21.66
CA ASP A 298 31.02 -29.68 21.49
C ASP A 298 31.02 -29.16 20.06
N VAL A 299 29.85 -28.70 19.60
CA VAL A 299 29.68 -28.05 18.29
C VAL A 299 29.24 -26.62 18.49
N ARG A 300 30.10 -25.67 18.11
CA ARG A 300 29.73 -24.25 18.03
C ARG A 300 29.24 -23.92 16.63
N LEU A 301 28.00 -23.48 16.52
CA LEU A 301 27.40 -22.97 15.29
C LEU A 301 27.54 -21.44 15.25
N GLU A 302 28.07 -20.93 14.15
CA GLU A 302 28.11 -19.51 13.83
C GLU A 302 27.09 -19.20 12.74
N PHE A 303 26.48 -18.02 12.86
CA PHE A 303 25.45 -17.53 11.95
C PHE A 303 25.99 -16.34 11.18
N ALA A 304 25.89 -16.40 9.86
CA ALA A 304 25.86 -15.18 9.06
C ALA A 304 24.39 -14.83 8.79
N GLU A 305 23.92 -13.82 9.50
CA GLU A 305 22.55 -13.31 9.36
C GLU A 305 22.41 -12.57 8.03
N PRO A 306 21.29 -12.77 7.31
CA PRO A 306 20.92 -11.89 6.22
C PRO A 306 20.82 -10.45 6.74
N ALA A 307 21.24 -9.47 5.92
CA ALA A 307 21.26 -8.07 6.32
C ALA A 307 19.89 -7.55 6.79
N SER A 308 18.81 -8.11 6.24
CA SER A 308 17.42 -7.85 6.60
C SER A 308 17.00 -8.35 7.99
N GLN A 309 17.84 -9.15 8.67
CA GLN A 309 17.48 -9.90 9.89
C GLN A 309 18.58 -9.81 10.96
N ARG A 310 19.30 -8.68 10.99
CA ARG A 310 20.33 -8.48 12.00
C ARG A 310 19.72 -8.48 13.41
N GLY A 311 20.29 -9.30 14.30
CA GLY A 311 19.90 -9.38 15.71
C GLY A 311 18.68 -10.26 15.99
N GLN A 312 18.27 -11.10 15.04
CA GLN A 312 17.22 -12.08 15.29
C GLN A 312 17.78 -13.28 16.08
N GLU A 313 16.92 -13.88 16.89
CA GLU A 313 17.21 -15.16 17.52
C GLU A 313 16.72 -16.31 16.63
N TYR A 314 17.58 -17.31 16.43
CA TYR A 314 17.37 -18.44 15.53
C TYR A 314 17.04 -19.71 16.30
N ALA A 315 15.97 -20.41 15.92
CA ALA A 315 15.77 -21.78 16.36
C ALA A 315 16.80 -22.69 15.68
N VAL A 316 17.47 -23.54 16.46
CA VAL A 316 18.49 -24.48 15.97
C VAL A 316 17.97 -25.89 16.15
N GLU A 317 18.15 -26.71 15.13
CA GLU A 317 17.77 -28.12 15.15
C GLU A 317 18.88 -29.00 14.59
N ARG A 318 18.96 -30.22 15.11
CA ARG A 318 19.95 -31.23 14.73
C ARG A 318 19.25 -32.49 14.27
N ALA A 319 19.80 -33.13 13.25
CA ALA A 319 19.39 -34.46 12.79
C ALA A 319 20.61 -35.39 12.71
N PRO A 320 20.54 -36.61 13.27
CA PRO A 320 21.54 -37.64 12.97
C PRO A 320 21.41 -38.08 11.51
N VAL A 321 22.54 -38.31 10.84
CA VAL A 321 22.60 -38.70 9.43
C VAL A 321 23.56 -39.87 9.21
N THR A 322 23.42 -40.55 8.07
CA THR A 322 24.31 -41.65 7.71
C THR A 322 25.76 -41.16 7.50
N PRO A 323 26.78 -41.89 7.97
CA PRO A 323 28.17 -41.59 7.66
C PRO A 323 28.42 -41.44 6.15
N GLY A 324 29.17 -40.41 5.75
CA GLY A 324 29.44 -40.10 4.34
C GLY A 324 28.41 -39.19 3.65
N THR A 325 27.40 -38.71 4.38
CA THR A 325 26.54 -37.61 3.90
C THR A 325 27.39 -36.41 3.52
N SER A 326 27.21 -35.87 2.32
CA SER A 326 28.00 -34.75 1.78
C SER A 326 27.25 -33.41 1.78
N THR A 327 25.92 -33.42 1.96
CA THR A 327 25.09 -32.21 1.94
C THR A 327 23.90 -32.36 2.89
N CYS A 328 23.65 -31.32 3.69
CA CYS A 328 22.47 -31.24 4.53
C CYS A 328 21.34 -30.51 3.80
N THR A 329 20.13 -31.07 3.89
CA THR A 329 18.91 -30.55 3.26
C THR A 329 17.73 -30.82 4.18
N VAL A 330 16.55 -30.31 3.84
CA VAL A 330 15.31 -30.57 4.60
C VAL A 330 15.01 -32.07 4.79
N THR A 331 15.50 -32.92 3.89
CA THR A 331 15.25 -34.38 3.92
C THR A 331 16.36 -35.21 4.56
N SER A 332 17.45 -34.58 5.03
CA SER A 332 18.63 -35.30 5.51
C SER A 332 18.39 -36.10 6.80
N GLY A 333 17.38 -35.75 7.61
CA GLY A 333 17.01 -36.53 8.78
C GLY A 333 15.90 -35.89 9.61
N PRO A 334 15.51 -36.52 10.73
CA PRO A 334 14.49 -36.00 11.63
C PRO A 334 15.07 -34.87 12.48
N TYR A 335 15.01 -33.64 11.97
CA TYR A 335 15.46 -32.45 12.70
C TYR A 335 14.60 -32.21 13.94
N ALA A 336 15.27 -32.00 15.07
CA ALA A 336 14.65 -31.64 16.34
C ALA A 336 15.58 -30.71 17.14
N SER A 337 15.01 -29.97 18.09
CA SER A 337 15.79 -29.17 19.05
C SER A 337 16.78 -30.08 19.80
N PRO A 338 18.09 -29.76 19.81
CA PRO A 338 19.08 -30.52 20.56
C PRO A 338 19.01 -30.29 22.08
N VAL A 339 18.29 -29.26 22.53
CA VAL A 339 18.11 -28.90 23.96
C VAL A 339 16.66 -29.02 24.41
N LEU A 340 16.46 -29.42 25.68
CA LEU A 340 15.16 -29.81 26.24
C LEU A 340 14.19 -28.65 26.51
N ASN A 341 14.63 -27.39 26.49
CA ASN A 341 13.79 -26.19 26.63
C ASN A 341 14.52 -24.96 26.03
N ASP A 342 14.30 -24.58 24.77
CA ASP A 342 14.02 -23.17 24.44
C ASP A 342 13.62 -22.90 22.97
N VAL A 343 12.80 -21.88 22.82
CA VAL A 343 12.40 -21.19 21.59
C VAL A 343 13.46 -20.12 21.30
N ARG A 344 14.21 -20.29 20.21
CA ARG A 344 15.26 -19.39 19.68
C ARG A 344 16.57 -19.40 20.50
N VAL A 345 17.62 -20.01 19.94
CA VAL A 345 18.82 -20.44 20.69
C VAL A 345 20.16 -19.91 20.14
N GLY A 346 20.20 -19.05 19.12
CA GLY A 346 21.47 -18.48 18.65
C GLY A 346 21.30 -17.26 17.76
N SER A 347 22.36 -16.48 17.56
CA SER A 347 22.41 -15.32 16.68
C SER A 347 23.85 -15.06 16.19
N ALA A 348 24.04 -14.09 15.29
CA ALA A 348 25.39 -13.69 14.89
C ALA A 348 26.21 -13.08 16.05
N ALA A 349 25.53 -12.41 17.00
CA ALA A 349 26.20 -11.82 18.18
C ALA A 349 26.46 -12.86 19.28
N ASN A 350 25.63 -13.91 19.35
CA ASN A 350 25.76 -14.98 20.33
C ASN A 350 25.62 -16.35 19.65
N PRO A 351 26.75 -17.01 19.30
CA PRO A 351 26.74 -18.30 18.61
C PRO A 351 26.08 -19.38 19.47
N PHE A 352 25.46 -20.36 18.81
CA PHE A 352 24.84 -21.49 19.50
C PHE A 352 25.91 -22.56 19.79
N ILE A 353 25.84 -23.18 20.97
CA ILE A 353 26.75 -24.26 21.36
C ILE A 353 25.91 -25.49 21.70
N ASP A 354 26.13 -26.57 20.95
CA ASP A 354 25.60 -27.89 21.25
C ASP A 354 26.64 -28.64 22.08
N TYR A 355 26.33 -28.84 23.36
CA TYR A 355 27.23 -29.45 24.33
C TYR A 355 27.13 -30.98 24.29
N ASP A 356 28.27 -31.64 24.50
CA ASP A 356 28.35 -33.09 24.67
C ASP A 356 27.71 -33.90 23.53
N VAL A 357 27.95 -33.49 22.28
CA VAL A 357 27.39 -34.16 21.10
C VAL A 357 27.98 -35.57 20.97
N PRO A 358 27.15 -36.64 20.95
CA PRO A 358 27.65 -38.01 20.83
C PRO A 358 28.39 -38.26 19.51
N SER A 359 29.28 -39.25 19.48
CA SER A 359 29.96 -39.64 18.24
C SER A 359 28.96 -40.02 17.13
N GLY A 360 29.23 -39.60 15.90
CA GLY A 360 28.31 -39.78 14.77
C GLY A 360 28.39 -38.65 13.73
N SER A 361 27.57 -38.75 12.68
CA SER A 361 27.42 -37.69 11.69
C SER A 361 26.07 -36.98 11.88
N TYR A 362 26.08 -35.65 11.80
CA TYR A 362 24.92 -34.81 12.05
C TYR A 362 24.78 -33.72 11.00
N CYS A 363 23.54 -33.32 10.77
CA CYS A 363 23.20 -32.11 10.04
C CYS A 363 22.53 -31.13 10.99
N TYR A 364 22.92 -29.86 10.92
CA TYR A 364 22.25 -28.78 11.63
C TYR A 364 21.43 -27.95 10.66
N ARG A 365 20.33 -27.41 11.16
CA ARG A 365 19.58 -26.35 10.49
C ARG A 365 19.21 -25.27 11.48
N ALA A 366 19.05 -24.04 11.01
CA ALA A 366 18.59 -22.96 11.84
C ALA A 366 17.78 -21.93 11.07
N GLY A 367 16.82 -21.30 11.73
CA GLY A 367 15.93 -20.33 11.12
C GLY A 367 15.29 -19.40 12.15
N ALA A 368 15.09 -18.14 11.77
CA ALA A 368 14.33 -17.20 12.58
C ALA A 368 12.84 -17.44 12.36
N HIS A 369 12.06 -17.51 13.44
CA HIS A 369 10.61 -17.70 13.34
C HIS A 369 9.91 -16.36 13.09
N ASN A 370 9.20 -16.26 11.97
CA ASN A 370 8.32 -15.16 11.67
C ASN A 370 6.98 -15.38 12.39
N GLN A 371 6.72 -14.57 13.42
CA GLN A 371 5.50 -14.65 14.23
C GLN A 371 4.24 -14.28 13.43
N ALA A 372 4.36 -13.39 12.44
CA ALA A 372 3.23 -12.95 11.61
C ALA A 372 2.84 -14.04 10.59
N ALA A 373 3.83 -14.65 9.94
CA ALA A 373 3.60 -15.74 8.99
C ALA A 373 3.43 -17.12 9.64
N ASN A 374 3.75 -17.23 10.94
CA ASN A 374 3.87 -18.49 11.68
C ASN A 374 4.74 -19.53 10.94
N ALA A 375 5.86 -19.09 10.38
CA ALA A 375 6.74 -19.90 9.55
C ALA A 375 8.23 -19.64 9.89
N THR A 376 9.08 -20.62 9.58
CA THR A 376 10.54 -20.53 9.74
C THR A 376 11.20 -21.01 8.46
N ALA A 377 12.02 -20.17 7.81
CA ALA A 377 12.91 -20.63 6.76
C ALA A 377 14.25 -21.08 7.35
N PHE A 378 14.68 -22.29 7.01
CA PHE A 378 15.86 -22.92 7.59
C PHE A 378 17.06 -22.88 6.63
N GLY A 379 18.19 -22.38 7.13
CA GLY A 379 19.51 -22.59 6.56
C GLY A 379 20.10 -23.90 7.05
N TYR A 380 20.96 -24.53 6.25
CA TYR A 380 21.56 -25.84 6.54
C TYR A 380 23.08 -25.74 6.63
N SER A 381 23.67 -26.43 7.60
CA SER A 381 25.12 -26.55 7.71
C SER A 381 25.69 -27.50 6.66
N THR A 382 27.01 -27.53 6.49
CA THR A 382 27.65 -28.75 5.96
C THR A 382 27.58 -29.87 7.01
N PRO A 383 27.68 -31.16 6.62
CA PRO A 383 27.62 -32.27 7.57
C PRO A 383 28.74 -32.20 8.61
N VAL A 384 28.38 -32.34 9.89
CA VAL A 384 29.30 -32.39 11.02
C VAL A 384 29.60 -33.85 11.32
N THR A 385 30.87 -34.24 11.42
CA THR A 385 31.26 -35.59 11.85
C THR A 385 31.99 -35.50 13.17
N MET A 386 31.34 -35.95 14.23
CA MET A 386 31.91 -36.02 15.56
C MET A 386 32.88 -37.20 15.64
N PRO A 387 34.10 -36.99 16.18
CA PRO A 387 35.06 -38.07 16.35
C PRO A 387 34.50 -39.15 17.29
N SER A 388 34.94 -40.39 17.09
CA SER A 388 34.73 -41.44 18.09
C SER A 388 35.39 -41.01 19.40
N SER A 389 34.68 -41.16 20.52
CA SER A 389 35.29 -40.98 21.84
C SER A 389 36.52 -41.89 21.96
N PRO A 390 37.64 -41.39 22.51
CA PRO A 390 38.88 -42.16 22.66
C PRO A 390 38.72 -43.42 23.53
#